data_AF-A0A4R6R6Y4-F1
#
_entry.id   AF-A0A4R6R6Y4-F1
#
_cell.length_a   1.000
_cell.length_b   1.000
_cell.length_c   1.000
_cell.angle_alpha   90.00
_cell.angle_beta   90.00
_cell.angle_gamma   90.00
#
_symmetry.space_group_name_H-M   'P 1'
#
loop_
_entity.id
_entity.type
_entity.pdbx_description
1 polymer ?
#
loop_
_entity_poly.entity_id
_entity_poly.type
_entity_poly.pdbx_seq_one_letter_code
_entity_poly.pdbx_strand_id
1 'polypeptide(L)'
;MQKTVAEKLNVDPTLLCSAERGARGPLDPKALSKLAAFLDLSPLEAEELNWAARHDRAIGALRRQGLSETELSAISAILSALYGLQGDQQIGLIDYCRQVGQSARMVKSLTPNPLNREART
;
A
#
# COMPACT_ATOMS: atom_id res chain seq x y z
N MET A 1 1.34 7.84 -28.48
CA MET A 1 0.31 8.04 -27.44
C MET A 1 0.91 8.62 -26.16
N GLN A 2 1.83 7.94 -25.46
CA GLN A 2 2.47 8.44 -24.22
C GLN A 2 3.10 9.84 -24.33
N LYS A 3 3.80 10.15 -25.42
CA LYS A 3 4.43 11.48 -25.62
C LYS A 3 3.40 12.62 -25.59
N THR A 4 2.26 12.43 -26.24
CA THR A 4 1.15 13.40 -26.27
C THR A 4 0.49 13.59 -24.90
N VAL A 5 0.38 12.49 -24.12
CA VAL A 5 -0.14 12.56 -22.74
C VAL A 5 0.84 13.32 -21.85
N ALA A 6 2.12 12.98 -21.91
CA ALA A 6 3.17 13.64 -21.15
C ALA A 6 3.26 15.15 -21.43
N GLU A 7 3.16 15.55 -22.70
CA GLU A 7 3.09 16.96 -23.12
C GLU A 7 1.87 17.68 -22.52
N LYS A 8 0.68 17.08 -22.58
CA LYS A 8 -0.54 17.66 -21.99
C LYS A 8 -0.50 17.77 -20.47
N LEU A 9 0.15 16.82 -19.81
CA LEU A 9 0.34 16.81 -18.37
C LEU A 9 1.50 17.71 -17.91
N ASN A 10 2.31 18.20 -18.84
CA ASN A 10 3.57 18.92 -18.59
C ASN A 10 4.52 18.10 -17.68
N VAL A 11 4.67 16.82 -18.00
CA VAL A 11 5.61 15.89 -17.34
C VAL A 11 6.54 15.26 -18.36
N ASP A 12 7.70 14.81 -17.90
CA ASP A 12 8.66 14.10 -18.74
C ASP A 12 8.05 12.75 -19.22
N PRO A 13 8.03 12.47 -20.54
CA PRO A 13 7.53 11.19 -21.07
C PRO A 13 8.22 9.96 -20.49
N THR A 14 9.51 10.06 -20.16
CA THR A 14 10.27 8.98 -19.52
C THR A 14 9.84 8.77 -18.08
N LEU A 15 9.45 9.85 -17.38
CA LEU A 15 8.90 9.79 -16.02
C LEU A 15 7.53 9.12 -16.03
N LEU A 16 6.65 9.51 -16.97
CA LEU A 16 5.34 8.88 -17.14
C LEU A 16 5.48 7.37 -17.44
N CYS A 17 6.31 7.00 -18.41
CA CYS A 17 6.58 5.61 -18.76
C CYS A 17 7.23 4.82 -17.60
N SER A 18 8.05 5.46 -16.77
CA SER A 18 8.67 4.80 -15.61
C SER A 18 7.67 4.64 -14.45
N ALA A 19 6.76 5.59 -14.26
CA ALA A 19 5.68 5.49 -13.29
C ALA A 19 4.69 4.36 -13.67
N GLU A 20 4.30 4.28 -14.94
CA GLU A 20 3.42 3.21 -15.46
C GLU A 20 4.02 1.81 -15.28
N ARG A 21 5.34 1.69 -15.38
CA ARG A 21 6.06 0.41 -15.16
C ARG A 21 6.37 0.11 -13.70
N GLY A 22 5.97 0.98 -12.77
CA GLY A 22 6.32 0.86 -11.34
C GLY A 22 7.80 1.03 -11.02
N ALA A 23 8.62 1.44 -12.00
CA ALA A 23 10.06 1.69 -11.83
C ALA A 23 10.34 3.01 -11.09
N ARG A 24 9.39 3.95 -11.16
CA ARG A 24 9.35 5.16 -10.33
C ARG A 24 8.03 5.22 -9.57
N GLY A 25 8.04 5.98 -8.48
CA GLY A 25 6.82 6.27 -7.72
C GLY A 25 5.77 6.99 -8.59
N PRO A 26 4.51 7.00 -8.14
CA PRO A 26 3.41 7.58 -8.90
C PRO A 26 3.57 9.10 -9.07
N LEU A 27 2.83 9.65 -10.03
CA LEU A 27 2.82 11.08 -10.32
C LEU A 27 2.39 11.91 -9.10
N ASP A 28 2.79 13.18 -9.07
CA ASP A 28 2.36 14.10 -8.02
C ASP A 28 0.84 14.39 -8.10
N PRO A 29 0.21 14.89 -7.02
CA PRO A 29 -1.24 15.14 -7.00
C PRO A 29 -1.74 16.10 -8.10
N LYS A 30 -0.93 17.07 -8.54
CA LYS A 30 -1.33 18.00 -9.60
C LYS A 30 -1.33 17.30 -10.95
N ALA A 31 -0.32 16.49 -11.22
CA ALA A 31 -0.22 15.68 -12.44
C ALA A 31 -1.31 14.61 -12.49
N LEU A 32 -1.66 13.97 -11.36
CA LEU A 32 -2.78 13.02 -11.27
C LEU A 32 -4.14 13.69 -11.55
N SER A 33 -4.37 14.89 -11.00
CA SER A 33 -5.60 15.64 -11.29
C SER A 33 -5.72 16.00 -12.77
N LYS A 34 -4.63 16.44 -13.39
CA LYS A 34 -4.59 16.69 -14.84
C LYS A 34 -4.80 15.41 -15.65
N LEU A 35 -4.24 14.29 -15.21
CA LEU A 35 -4.41 12.99 -15.86
C LEU A 35 -5.86 12.51 -15.79
N ALA A 36 -6.50 12.65 -14.62
CA ALA A 36 -7.92 12.32 -14.46
C ALA A 36 -8.80 13.17 -15.38
N ALA A 37 -8.56 14.48 -15.47
CA ALA A 37 -9.29 15.37 -16.38
C ALA A 37 -9.00 15.06 -17.85
N PHE A 38 -7.76 14.71 -18.20
CA PHE A 38 -7.37 14.39 -19.56
C PHE A 38 -7.99 13.08 -20.06
N LEU A 39 -8.12 12.10 -19.18
CA LEU A 39 -8.76 10.81 -19.45
C LEU A 39 -10.29 10.85 -19.30
N ASP A 40 -10.85 12.00 -18.92
CA ASP A 40 -12.27 12.17 -18.63
C ASP A 40 -12.81 11.15 -17.61
N LEU A 41 -12.02 10.93 -16.54
CA LEU A 41 -12.38 9.97 -15.50
C LEU A 41 -13.61 10.45 -14.72
N SER A 42 -14.49 9.51 -14.41
CA SER A 42 -15.57 9.72 -13.46
C SER A 42 -15.01 10.07 -12.06
N PRO A 43 -15.84 10.69 -11.18
CA PRO A 43 -15.41 11.00 -9.82
C PRO A 43 -14.88 9.77 -9.05
N LEU A 44 -15.51 8.60 -9.26
CA LEU A 44 -15.10 7.35 -8.63
C LEU A 44 -13.74 6.88 -9.14
N GLU A 45 -13.53 6.84 -10.47
CA GLU A 45 -12.24 6.45 -11.06
C GLU A 45 -11.11 7.42 -10.66
N ALA A 46 -11.42 8.72 -10.55
CA ALA A 46 -10.47 9.70 -10.07
C ALA A 46 -10.12 9.48 -8.58
N GLU A 47 -11.09 9.09 -7.76
CA GLU A 47 -10.84 8.70 -6.37
C GLU A 47 -9.96 7.45 -6.27
N GLU A 48 -10.28 6.42 -7.04
CA GLU A 48 -9.50 5.17 -7.13
C GLU A 48 -8.06 5.44 -7.58
N LEU A 49 -7.86 6.28 -8.60
CA LEU A 49 -6.54 6.70 -9.06
C LEU A 49 -5.75 7.40 -7.95
N ASN A 50 -6.41 8.32 -7.23
CA ASN A 50 -5.77 9.04 -6.12
C ASN A 50 -5.46 8.11 -4.94
N TRP A 51 -6.32 7.13 -4.67
CA TRP A 51 -6.06 6.12 -3.66
C TRP A 51 -4.86 5.24 -4.05
N ALA A 52 -4.84 4.70 -5.27
CA ALA A 52 -3.73 3.88 -5.77
C ALA A 52 -2.39 4.63 -5.71
N ALA A 53 -2.37 5.90 -6.12
CA ALA A 53 -1.16 6.72 -6.04
C ALA A 53 -0.72 7.04 -4.59
N ARG A 54 -1.64 7.11 -3.63
CA ARG A 54 -1.27 7.24 -2.20
C ARG A 54 -0.72 5.93 -1.66
N HIS A 55 -1.37 4.82 -2.00
CA HIS A 55 -0.95 3.47 -1.64
C HIS A 55 0.50 3.20 -2.11
N ASP A 56 0.78 3.40 -3.39
CA ASP A 56 2.09 3.12 -3.97
C ASP A 56 3.20 4.01 -3.39
N ARG A 57 2.88 5.27 -3.04
CA ARG A 57 3.80 6.14 -2.30
C ARG A 57 4.14 5.57 -0.93
N ALA A 58 3.14 5.10 -0.19
CA ALA A 58 3.33 4.53 1.14
C ALA A 58 4.18 3.24 1.05
N ILE A 59 3.81 2.30 0.19
CA ILE A 59 4.56 1.05 -0.02
C ILE A 59 5.99 1.34 -0.51
N GLY A 60 6.15 2.25 -1.47
CA GLY A 60 7.47 2.65 -1.95
C GLY A 60 8.35 3.29 -0.87
N ALA A 61 7.76 4.08 0.04
CA ALA A 61 8.48 4.66 1.17
C ALA A 61 8.92 3.59 2.18
N LEU A 62 8.03 2.67 2.52
CA LEU A 62 8.33 1.56 3.44
C LEU A 62 9.37 0.61 2.86
N ARG A 63 9.33 0.32 1.55
CA ARG A 63 10.36 -0.48 0.88
C ARG A 63 11.75 0.17 1.00
N ARG A 64 11.83 1.49 0.84
CA ARG A 64 13.10 2.24 1.03
C ARG A 64 13.60 2.24 2.48
N GLN A 65 12.72 1.99 3.46
CA GLN A 65 13.09 1.82 4.87
C GLN A 65 13.55 0.39 5.19
N GLY A 66 13.57 -0.52 4.20
CA GLY A 66 14.10 -1.88 4.36
C GLY A 66 13.09 -2.92 4.81
N LEU A 67 11.78 -2.63 4.74
CA LEU A 67 10.76 -3.65 4.99
C LEU A 67 10.88 -4.80 3.98
N SER A 68 10.69 -6.01 4.47
CA SER A 68 10.65 -7.22 3.65
C SER A 68 9.41 -7.25 2.75
N GLU A 69 9.47 -8.02 1.66
CA GLU A 69 8.31 -8.18 0.77
C GLU A 69 7.09 -8.78 1.48
N THR A 70 7.28 -9.61 2.50
CA THR A 70 6.20 -10.13 3.34
C THR A 70 5.51 -9.02 4.15
N GLU A 71 6.30 -8.14 4.78
CA GLU A 71 5.77 -6.98 5.54
C GLU A 71 5.04 -6.00 4.62
N LEU A 72 5.63 -5.71 3.46
CA LEU A 72 5.02 -4.84 2.45
C LEU A 72 3.71 -5.43 1.91
N SER A 73 3.67 -6.74 1.67
CA SER A 73 2.46 -7.43 1.22
C SER A 73 1.35 -7.38 2.28
N ALA A 74 1.69 -7.59 3.56
CA ALA A 74 0.73 -7.50 4.65
C ALA A 74 0.16 -6.08 4.79
N ILE A 75 1.01 -5.06 4.74
CA ILE A 75 0.58 -3.66 4.82
C ILE A 75 -0.28 -3.28 3.61
N SER A 76 0.13 -3.68 2.40
CA SER A 76 -0.64 -3.47 1.16
C SER A 76 -2.05 -4.08 1.25
N ALA A 77 -2.16 -5.32 1.73
CA ALA A 77 -3.45 -5.98 1.91
C ALA A 77 -4.34 -5.24 2.91
N ILE A 78 -3.79 -4.78 4.04
CA ILE A 78 -4.54 -4.01 5.06
C ILE A 78 -5.00 -2.67 4.49
N LEU A 79 -4.14 -1.94 3.79
CA LEU A 79 -4.50 -0.66 3.16
C LEU A 79 -5.59 -0.82 2.09
N SER A 80 -5.53 -1.91 1.33
CA SER A 80 -6.55 -2.26 0.33
C SER A 80 -7.90 -2.60 0.97
N ALA A 81 -7.88 -3.37 2.07
CA ALA A 81 -9.08 -3.64 2.84
C ALA A 81 -9.69 -2.35 3.42
N LEU A 82 -8.86 -1.46 4.00
CA LEU A 82 -9.32 -0.19 4.57
C LEU A 82 -10.02 0.70 3.54
N TYR A 83 -9.59 0.68 2.28
CA TYR A 83 -10.20 1.50 1.22
C TYR A 83 -11.66 1.13 0.97
N GLY A 84 -12.00 -0.15 1.02
CA GLY A 84 -13.36 -0.63 0.79
C GLY A 84 -14.29 -0.51 2.01
N LEU A 85 -13.79 -0.05 3.16
CA LEU A 85 -14.54 0.04 4.40
C LEU A 85 -14.90 1.49 4.75
N GLN A 86 -16.01 1.68 5.47
CA GLN A 86 -16.49 3.00 5.88
C GLN A 86 -16.71 3.09 7.40
N GLY A 87 -16.44 4.28 7.95
CA GLY A 87 -16.74 4.62 9.35
C GLY A 87 -16.21 3.58 10.34
N ASP A 88 -17.11 3.04 11.16
CA ASP A 88 -16.80 2.07 12.22
C ASP A 88 -16.18 0.76 11.70
N GLN A 89 -16.38 0.41 10.42
CA GLN A 89 -15.77 -0.78 9.84
C GLN A 89 -14.24 -0.66 9.77
N GLN A 90 -13.72 0.55 9.51
CA GLN A 90 -12.27 0.79 9.48
C GLN A 90 -11.67 0.62 10.88
N ILE A 91 -12.37 1.11 11.91
CA ILE A 91 -11.97 0.94 13.31
C ILE A 91 -11.97 -0.55 13.67
N GLY A 92 -13.03 -1.27 13.30
CA GLY A 92 -13.15 -2.72 13.52
C GLY A 92 -12.01 -3.53 12.90
N LEU A 93 -11.59 -3.19 11.66
CA LEU A 93 -10.46 -3.85 11.01
C LEU A 93 -9.16 -3.62 11.79
N ILE A 94 -8.90 -2.40 12.25
CA ILE A 94 -7.70 -2.07 13.03
C ILE A 94 -7.69 -2.86 14.34
N ASP A 95 -8.83 -2.93 15.04
CA ASP A 95 -8.95 -3.68 16.28
C ASP A 95 -8.78 -5.19 16.06
N TYR A 96 -9.33 -5.71 14.97
CA TYR A 96 -9.11 -7.10 14.56
C TYR A 96 -7.62 -7.39 14.32
N CYS A 97 -6.90 -6.53 13.59
CA CYS A 97 -5.45 -6.69 13.40
C CYS A 97 -4.68 -6.65 14.73
N ARG A 98 -5.08 -5.80 15.69
CA ARG A 98 -4.47 -5.76 17.03
C ARG A 98 -4.69 -7.06 17.79
N GLN A 99 -5.90 -7.61 17.74
CA GLN A 99 -6.24 -8.88 18.39
C GLN A 99 -5.44 -10.04 17.77
N VAL A 100 -5.33 -10.11 16.44
CA VAL A 100 -4.48 -11.09 15.76
C VAL A 100 -3.03 -11.00 16.25
N GLY A 101 -2.49 -9.78 16.36
CA GLY A 101 -1.14 -9.57 16.89
C GLY A 101 -0.98 -9.97 18.38
N GLN A 102 -2.00 -9.81 19.20
CA GLN A 102 -2.01 -10.31 20.58
C GLN A 102 -2.03 -11.85 20.62
N SER A 103 -2.92 -12.47 19.84
CA SER A 103 -3.04 -13.92 19.71
C SER A 103 -1.75 -14.56 19.20
N ALA A 104 -1.11 -13.96 18.19
CA ALA A 104 0.18 -14.46 17.67
C ALA A 104 1.29 -14.41 18.72
N ARG A 105 1.36 -13.34 19.53
CA ARG A 105 2.30 -13.25 20.65
C ARG A 105 2.05 -14.31 21.72
N MET A 106 0.78 -14.55 22.06
CA MET A 106 0.38 -15.59 22.99
C MET A 106 0.79 -16.98 22.48
N VAL A 107 0.47 -17.31 21.22
CA VAL A 107 0.88 -18.58 20.60
C VAL A 107 2.40 -18.75 20.61
N LYS A 108 3.15 -17.69 20.25
CA LYS A 108 4.62 -17.71 20.29
C LYS A 108 5.18 -17.96 21.70
N SER A 109 4.48 -17.50 22.75
CA SER A 109 4.89 -17.74 24.14
C SER A 109 4.66 -19.18 24.60
N LEU A 110 3.79 -19.93 23.93
CA LEU A 110 3.53 -21.34 24.19
C LEU A 110 4.55 -22.27 23.50
N THR A 111 5.34 -21.76 22.55
CA THR A 111 6.40 -22.53 21.89
C THR A 111 7.46 -22.92 22.94
N PRO A 112 7.69 -24.22 23.20
CA PRO A 112 8.61 -24.66 24.24
C PRO A 112 10.03 -24.15 24.00
N ASN A 113 10.64 -23.54 25.02
CA ASN A 113 12.08 -23.29 25.02
C ASN A 113 12.80 -24.66 25.07
N PRO A 114 13.63 -25.03 24.07
CA PRO A 114 14.31 -26.33 24.04
C PRO A 114 15.16 -26.58 25.30
N LEU A 115 15.63 -25.53 25.98
CA LEU A 115 16.36 -25.61 27.24
C LEU A 115 15.52 -26.11 28.43
N ASN A 116 14.19 -26.01 28.38
CA ASN A 116 13.30 -26.49 29.44
C ASN A 116 12.91 -27.98 29.30
N ARG A 117 13.30 -28.64 28.20
CA ARG A 117 13.04 -30.09 28.02
C ARG A 117 14.12 -30.96 28.66
N GLU A 118 15.37 -30.49 28.71
CA GLU A 118 16.48 -31.24 29.30
C GLU A 118 16.46 -31.23 30.84
N ALA A 119 15.77 -30.27 31.47
CA ALA A 119 15.62 -30.22 32.93
C ALA A 119 14.50 -31.13 33.48
N ARG A 120 13.82 -31.90 32.62
CA ARG A 120 12.70 -32.80 32.99
C ARG A 120 12.93 -34.26 32.59
N THR A 121 14.14 -34.61 32.18
CA THR A 121 14.63 -35.99 31.98
C THR A 121 15.74 -36.27 32.97
#